data_AF-A0A354ZKJ2-F1
#
_entry.id   AF-A0A354ZKJ2-F1
#
_cell.length_a   1.000
_cell.length_b   1.000
_cell.length_c   1.000
_cell.angle_alpha   90.00
_cell.angle_beta   90.00
_cell.angle_gamma   90.00
#
_symmetry.space_group_name_H-M   'P 1'
#
loop_
_entity.id
_entity.type
_entity.pdbx_description
1 polymer ?
#
loop_
_entity_poly.entity_id
_entity_poly.type
_entity_poly.pdbx_seq_one_letter_code
_entity_poly.pdbx_strand_id
1 'polypeptide(L)' 'EVVVIIGRSGSGKSTLLRCVNGLEPIDSGSIWFESRQVIRTPRDLRDLRKQVGFVFQNFNLFPHLTALQ' A
#
# COMPACT_ATOMS: atom_id res chain seq x y z
N GLU A 1 -3.49 14.92 -6.36
CA GLU A 1 -2.67 15.63 -5.35
C GLU A 1 -1.38 14.86 -5.15
N VAL A 2 -0.28 15.53 -4.80
CA VAL A 2 0.98 14.87 -4.43
C VAL A 2 1.26 15.19 -2.96
N VAL A 3 1.33 14.15 -2.13
CA VAL A 3 1.58 14.25 -0.69
C VAL A 3 2.90 13.58 -0.36
N VAL A 4 3.73 14.23 0.46
CA VAL A 4 5.03 13.71 0.90
C VAL A 4 4.99 13.49 2.41
N ILE A 5 5.42 12.29 2.87
CA ILE A 5 5.49 11.93 4.28
C ILE A 5 6.96 11.85 4.71
N ILE A 6 7.37 12.70 5.66
CA ILE A 6 8.74 12.77 6.18
C ILE A 6 8.78 12.42 7.68
N GLY A 7 9.93 11.92 8.16
CA GLY A 7 10.12 11.59 9.57
C GLY A 7 11.33 10.70 9.82
N ARG A 8 11.82 10.66 11.07
CA ARG A 8 12.98 9.86 11.50
C ARG A 8 12.82 8.37 11.19
N SER A 9 13.91 7.60 11.17
CA SER A 9 13.82 6.13 11.12
C SER A 9 12.97 5.61 12.28
N GLY A 10 12.13 4.59 12.03
CA GLY A 10 11.20 4.03 13.03
C GLY A 10 9.89 4.81 13.26
N SER A 11 9.68 5.96 12.61
CA SER A 11 8.43 6.76 12.75
C SER A 11 7.16 6.14 12.12
N GLY A 12 7.24 4.93 11.56
CA GLY A 12 6.06 4.24 11.03
C GLY A 12 5.67 4.58 9.59
N LYS A 13 6.45 5.40 8.85
CA LYS A 13 6.16 5.76 7.45
C LYS A 13 5.89 4.55 6.54
N SER A 14 6.78 3.56 6.57
CA SER A 14 6.66 2.35 5.76
C SER A 14 5.48 1.50 6.20
N THR A 15 5.21 1.44 7.51
CA THR A 15 4.04 0.76 8.08
C THR A 15 2.75 1.41 7.57
N LEU A 16 2.64 2.74 7.66
CA LEU A 16 1.48 3.49 7.18
C LEU A 16 1.22 3.22 5.68
N LEU A 17 2.25 3.33 4.84
CA LEU A 17 2.12 3.06 3.41
C LEU A 17 1.67 1.61 3.12
N ARG A 18 2.16 0.63 3.89
CA ARG A 18 1.73 -0.77 3.81
C ARG A 18 0.30 -0.97 4.29
N CYS A 19 -0.13 -0.31 5.37
CA CYS A 19 -1.51 -0.34 5.85
C CYS A 19 -2.47 0.22 4.78
N VAL A 20 -2.12 1.33 4.14
CA VAL A 20 -2.95 1.94 3.07
C VAL A 20 -3.13 0.99 1.88
N ASN A 21 -2.10 0.24 1.48
CA ASN A 21 -2.22 -0.76 0.41
C ASN A 21 -2.77 -2.12 0.92
N GLY A 22 -3.04 -2.24 2.22
CA GLY A 22 -3.49 -3.46 2.88
C GLY A 22 -2.47 -4.60 2.86
N LEU A 23 -1.18 -4.27 2.78
CA LEU A 23 -0.06 -5.22 2.96
C LEU A 23 0.23 -5.50 4.44
N GLU A 24 -0.21 -4.61 5.32
CA GLU A 24 -0.16 -4.75 6.78
C GLU A 24 -1.59 -4.51 7.32
N PRO A 25 -2.09 -5.32 8.29
CA PRO A 25 -3.37 -5.06 8.93
C PRO A 25 -3.33 -3.78 9.78
N ILE A 26 -4.50 -3.23 10.09
CA ILE A 26 -4.67 -2.16 11.09
C ILE A 26 -5.34 -2.74 12.32
N ASP A 27 -4.90 -2.31 13.51
CA ASP A 27 -5.50 -2.76 14.77
C ASP A 27 -6.83 -2.04 15.05
N SER A 28 -6.95 -0.78 14.63
CA SER A 28 -8.14 0.05 14.83
C SER A 28 -8.22 1.19 13.79
N GLY A 29 -9.37 1.86 13.72
CA GLY A 29 -9.62 2.94 12.78
C GLY A 29 -10.20 2.48 11.45
N SER A 30 -10.07 3.32 10.41
CA SER A 30 -10.60 3.02 9.09
C SER A 30 -9.76 3.67 7.99
N ILE A 31 -9.71 3.01 6.83
CA ILE A 31 -9.05 3.50 5.62
C ILE A 31 -10.12 3.58 4.52
N TRP A 32 -10.14 4.69 3.80
CA TRP A 32 -11.14 5.01 2.78
C TRP A 32 -10.46 5.26 1.44
N PHE A 33 -11.06 4.74 0.37
CA PHE A 33 -10.66 4.96 -1.02
C PHE A 33 -11.91 5.28 -1.84
N GLU A 34 -11.93 6.42 -2.53
CA GLU A 34 -13.07 6.89 -3.33
C GLU A 34 -14.43 6.77 -2.61
N SER A 35 -14.50 7.23 -1.36
CA SER A 35 -15.69 7.16 -0.50
C SER A 35 -16.14 5.75 -0.09
N ARG A 36 -15.36 4.71 -0.41
CA ARG A 36 -15.56 3.34 0.07
C ARG A 36 -14.56 3.03 1.18
N GLN A 37 -15.05 2.52 2.30
CA GLN A 37 -14.17 1.96 3.31
C GLN A 37 -13.54 0.67 2.78
N VAL A 38 -12.22 0.63 2.75
CA VAL A 38 -11.43 -0.51 2.28
C VAL A 38 -10.87 -1.29 3.47
N ILE A 39 -10.36 -2.51 3.22
CA ILE A 39 -9.71 -3.36 4.24
C ILE A 39 -10.70 -3.94 5.27
N ARG A 40 -11.95 -4.25 4.86
CA ARG A 40 -12.91 -5.01 5.68
C ARG A 40 -12.96 -6.48 5.32
N THR A 41 -12.75 -6.79 4.05
CA THR A 41 -12.76 -8.16 3.52
C THR A 41 -11.59 -8.40 2.56
N PRO A 42 -11.21 -9.68 2.32
CA PRO A 42 -10.23 -10.02 1.28
C PRO A 42 -10.65 -9.57 -0.13
N ARG A 43 -11.97 -9.41 -0.39
CA ARG A 43 -12.47 -8.91 -1.67
C ARG A 43 -12.15 -7.42 -1.83
N ASP A 44 -12.36 -6.61 -0.80
CA ASP A 44 -12.05 -5.17 -0.83
C ASP A 44 -10.57 -4.92 -1.12
N LEU A 45 -9.69 -5.73 -0.51
CA LEU A 45 -8.25 -5.65 -0.73
C LEU A 45 -7.86 -5.96 -2.18
N ARG A 46 -8.48 -6.99 -2.78
CA ARG A 46 -8.22 -7.33 -4.19
C ARG A 46 -8.69 -6.23 -5.13
N ASP A 47 -9.84 -5.63 -4.85
CA ASP A 47 -10.39 -4.55 -5.68
C ASP A 47 -9.56 -3.25 -5.54
N LEU A 48 -9.05 -2.95 -4.34
CA LEU A 48 -8.13 -1.83 -4.10
C LEU A 48 -6.80 -2.00 -4.86
N ARG A 49 -6.20 -3.19 -4.81
CA ARG A 49 -4.89 -3.46 -5.44
C ARG A 49 -4.90 -3.41 -6.97
N LYS A 50 -6.06 -3.51 -7.60
CA LYS A 50 -6.21 -3.28 -9.06
C LYS A 50 -6.12 -1.82 -9.43
N GLN A 51 -6.37 -0.92 -8.49
CA GLN A 51 -6.46 0.53 -8.70
C GLN A 51 -5.26 1.28 -8.12
N VAL A 52 -4.55 0.67 -7.15
CA VAL A 52 -3.44 1.29 -6.45
C VAL A 52 -2.15 0.48 -6.66
N GLY A 53 -1.20 1.09 -7.36
CA GLY A 53 0.17 0.58 -7.47
C GLY A 53 1.00 0.85 -6.21
N PHE A 54 1.95 -0.03 -5.90
CA PHE A 54 2.87 0.13 -4.77
C PHE A 54 4.30 -0.17 -5.22
N VAL A 55 5.20 0.79 -5.00
CA VAL A 55 6.64 0.63 -5.28
C VAL A 55 7.37 0.51 -3.96
N PHE A 56 8.12 -0.59 -3.80
CA PHE A 56 8.86 -0.87 -2.59
C PHE A 56 10.20 -0.13 -2.56
N GLN A 57 10.73 0.09 -1.36
CA GLN A 57 12.06 0.69 -1.16
C GLN A 57 13.17 -0.19 -1.74
N ASN A 58 13.04 -1.52 -1.60
CA ASN A 58 13.92 -2.48 -2.24
C ASN A 58 13.31 -2.95 -3.57
N PHE A 59 14.15 -3.23 -4.56
CA PHE A 59 13.70 -3.71 -5.86
C PHE A 59 12.91 -5.01 -5.74
N ASN A 60 11.64 -4.97 -6.13
CA ASN A 60 10.74 -6.11 -6.12
C ASN A 60 10.40 -6.55 -7.55
N LEU A 61 11.44 -6.69 -8.37
CA LEU A 61 11.36 -7.14 -9.76
C LEU A 61 11.62 -8.65 -9.83
N PHE A 62 11.03 -9.29 -10.83
CA PHE A 62 11.35 -10.68 -11.13
C PHE A 62 12.72 -10.74 -11.83
N PRO A 63 13.74 -11.37 -11.22
CA PRO A 63 15.12 -11.31 -11.72
C PRO A 63 15.32 -12.05 -13.05
N HIS A 64 14.35 -12.86 -13.45
CA HIS A 64 14.36 -13.66 -14.66
C HIS A 64 13.51 -13.05 -15.80
N LEU A 65 12.94 -11.87 -15.59
CA LEU A 65 12.19 -11.12 -16.59
C LEU A 65 12.98 -9.91 -17.08
N THR A 66 12.74 -9.53 -18.32
CA THR A 66 13.22 -8.25 -18.86
C THR A 66 12.31 -7.12 -18.42
N ALA A 67 12.75 -5.87 -18.55
CA ALA A 67 12.00 -4.70 -18.08
C ALA A 67 10.61 -4.50 -18.74
N LEU A 68 10.35 -5.10 -19.90
CA LEU A 68 9.06 -4.98 -20.61
C LEU A 68 8.01 -6.01 -20.15
N GLN A 69 8.44 -7.11 -19.52
CA GLN A 69 7.61 -8.26 -19.19
C GLN A 69 7.04 -8.16 -17.77
#